data_AF-X1GLC2-F1
#
_entry.id   AF-X1GLC2-F1
#
_cell.length_a   1.000
_cell.length_b   1.000
_cell.length_c   1.000
_cell.angle_alpha   90.00
_cell.angle_beta   90.00
_cell.angle_gamma   90.00
#
_symmetry.space_group_name_H-M   'P 1'
#
loop_
_entity.id
_entity.type
_entity.pdbx_description
1 polymer ?
#
loop_
_entity_poly.entity_id
_entity_poly.type
_entity_poly.pdbx_seq_one_letter_code
_entity_poly.pdbx_strand_id
1 'polypeptide(L)'
;IKNIDAIVSNSKNVQVKIKEVYQRDSYIVNPGIDIDIFNLARVDARKYLANKKCLLAVGRLRKRKNFDFLIRVFKKITDMFPDVVLRIAGEGPEKEDNI
;
A
#
# COMPACT_ATOMS: atom_id res chain seq x y z
N ILE A 1 -7.16 28.90 -2.77
CA ILE A 1 -6.26 28.78 -3.94
C ILE A 1 -6.52 29.95 -4.87
N LYS A 2 -5.84 31.07 -4.67
CA LYS A 2 -5.81 32.20 -5.62
C LYS A 2 -4.32 32.39 -5.96
N ASN A 3 -3.99 32.50 -7.25
CA ASN A 3 -2.63 32.54 -7.79
C ASN A 3 -1.91 31.17 -7.84
N ILE A 4 -2.42 30.24 -8.67
CA ILE A 4 -1.73 29.00 -9.03
C ILE A 4 -1.77 28.87 -10.56
N ASP A 5 -0.62 28.58 -11.17
CA ASP A 5 -0.47 28.39 -12.61
C ASP A 5 -0.96 27.01 -13.08
N ALA A 6 -0.70 25.97 -12.29
CA ALA A 6 -1.17 24.62 -12.55
C ALA A 6 -1.43 23.85 -11.26
N ILE A 7 -2.48 23.01 -11.26
CA ILE A 7 -2.77 22.07 -10.18
C ILE A 7 -2.44 20.67 -10.69
N VAL A 8 -1.66 19.92 -9.91
CA VAL A 8 -1.35 18.52 -10.20
C VAL A 8 -1.99 17.60 -9.16
N SER A 9 -2.41 16.42 -9.61
CA SER A 9 -3.02 15.37 -8.80
C SER A 9 -2.30 14.06 -9.08
N ASN A 10 -2.16 13.21 -8.07
CA ASN A 10 -1.46 11.94 -8.20
C ASN A 10 -2.30 10.82 -8.84
N SER A 11 -3.59 11.04 -9.01
CA SER A 11 -4.57 10.03 -9.43
C SER A 11 -5.88 10.66 -9.88
N LYS A 12 -6.69 9.89 -10.61
CA LYS A 12 -8.03 10.29 -11.03
C LYS A 12 -8.94 10.57 -9.82
N ASN A 13 -8.86 9.78 -8.76
CA ASN A 13 -9.64 10.00 -7.54
C ASN A 13 -9.37 11.37 -6.90
N VAL A 14 -8.10 11.80 -6.87
CA VAL A 14 -7.75 13.12 -6.33
C VAL A 14 -8.16 14.23 -7.30
N GLN A 15 -8.04 14.03 -8.62
CA GLN A 15 -8.53 14.99 -9.61
C GLN A 15 -10.04 15.27 -9.44
N VAL A 16 -10.86 14.23 -9.28
CA VAL A 16 -12.31 14.37 -9.04
C VAL A 16 -12.58 15.20 -7.78
N LYS A 17 -11.88 14.88 -6.68
CA LYS A 17 -12.01 15.63 -5.42
C LYS A 17 -11.59 17.09 -5.55
N ILE A 18 -10.56 17.39 -6.35
CA ILE A 18 -10.14 18.77 -6.61
C ILE A 18 -11.24 19.53 -7.36
N LYS A 19 -11.88 18.90 -8.35
CA LYS A 19 -13.01 19.51 -9.06
C LYS A 19 -14.19 19.77 -8.13
N GLU A 20 -14.55 18.81 -7.28
CA GLU A 20 -15.67 18.93 -6.34
C GLU A 20 -15.43 20.03 -5.29
N VAL A 21 -14.26 20.03 -4.66
CA VAL A 21 -13.97 20.91 -3.51
C VAL A 21 -13.54 22.32 -3.95
N TYR A 22 -12.71 22.41 -4.99
CA TYR A 22 -12.11 23.67 -5.43
C TYR A 22 -12.70 24.22 -6.72
N GLN A 23 -13.64 23.50 -7.37
CA GLN A 23 -14.26 23.91 -8.64
C GLN A 23 -13.21 24.18 -9.73
N ARG A 24 -12.09 23.44 -9.69
CA ARG A 24 -10.93 23.62 -10.58
C ARG A 24 -10.48 22.30 -11.19
N ASP A 25 -9.92 22.40 -12.40
CA ASP A 25 -9.29 21.27 -13.06
C ASP A 25 -7.85 21.07 -12.59
N SER A 26 -7.35 19.85 -12.73
CA SER A 26 -5.97 19.48 -12.42
C SER A 26 -5.44 18.47 -13.41
N TYR A 27 -4.13 18.46 -13.62
CA TYR A 27 -3.43 17.47 -14.42
C TYR A 27 -3.09 16.25 -13.55
N ILE A 28 -3.20 15.04 -14.12
CA ILE A 28 -2.77 13.83 -13.41
C ILE A 28 -1.29 13.60 -13.71
N VAL A 29 -0.49 13.55 -12.65
CA VAL A 29 0.92 13.15 -12.71
C VAL A 29 1.10 12.06 -11.66
N ASN A 30 1.16 10.80 -12.12
CA ASN A 30 1.36 9.67 -11.21
C ASN A 30 2.79 9.69 -10.65
N PRO A 31 2.98 9.42 -9.35
CA PRO A 31 4.32 9.30 -8.79
C PRO A 31 5.06 8.11 -9.43
N GLY A 32 6.32 8.32 -9.78
CA GLY A 32 7.20 7.28 -10.28
C GLY A 32 7.78 6.39 -9.16
N ILE A 33 8.57 5.41 -9.56
CA ILE A 33 9.37 4.55 -8.69
C ILE A 33 10.79 4.45 -9.26
N ASP A 34 11.78 4.37 -8.37
CA ASP A 34 13.17 4.14 -8.78
C ASP A 34 13.36 2.66 -9.16
N ILE A 35 13.57 2.40 -10.44
CA ILE A 35 13.70 1.05 -10.98
C ILE A 35 15.03 0.37 -10.65
N ASP A 36 16.06 1.15 -10.31
CA ASP A 36 17.35 0.61 -9.89
C ASP A 36 17.28 0.10 -8.46
N ILE A 37 16.56 0.83 -7.59
CA ILE A 37 16.28 0.37 -6.23
C ILE A 37 15.35 -0.84 -6.25
N PHE A 38 14.25 -0.78 -7.00
CA PHE A 38 13.23 -1.84 -7.06
C PHE A 38 13.48 -2.85 -8.19
N ASN A 39 14.72 -3.34 -8.27
CA ASN A 39 15.13 -4.29 -9.29
C ASN A 39 15.08 -5.74 -8.78
N LEU A 40 14.22 -6.57 -9.38
CA LEU A 40 14.05 -7.98 -9.03
C LEU A 40 15.33 -8.81 -9.26
N ALA A 41 16.22 -8.41 -10.16
CA ALA A 41 17.49 -9.10 -10.40
C ALA A 41 18.47 -8.98 -9.23
N ARG A 42 18.26 -8.02 -8.32
CA ARG A 42 19.17 -7.74 -7.20
C ARG A 42 18.84 -8.53 -5.92
N VAL A 43 17.66 -9.14 -5.82
CA VAL A 43 17.21 -9.82 -4.59
C VAL A 43 16.54 -11.15 -4.89
N ASP A 44 17.11 -12.24 -4.36
CA ASP A 44 16.45 -13.55 -4.36
C ASP A 44 15.52 -13.68 -3.16
N ALA A 45 14.26 -13.27 -3.34
CA ALA A 45 13.25 -13.30 -2.29
C ALA A 45 13.05 -14.70 -1.68
N ARG A 46 13.29 -15.78 -2.44
CA ARG A 46 13.09 -17.17 -1.98
C ARG A 46 13.92 -17.52 -0.75
N LYS A 47 15.11 -16.90 -0.59
CA LYS A 47 15.97 -17.06 0.59
C LYS A 47 15.28 -16.67 1.89
N TYR A 48 14.30 -15.77 1.83
CA TYR A 48 13.57 -15.28 2.99
C TYR A 48 12.22 -15.96 3.21
N LEU A 49 11.78 -16.80 2.26
CA LEU A 49 10.44 -17.38 2.25
C LEU A 49 10.38 -18.83 2.77
N ALA A 50 11.53 -19.48 3.01
CA ALA A 50 11.61 -20.85 3.53
C ALA A 50 10.68 -21.85 2.79
N ASN A 51 10.58 -21.70 1.46
CA ASN A 51 9.70 -22.48 0.58
C ASN A 51 8.18 -22.40 0.89
N LYS A 52 7.74 -21.40 1.66
CA LYS A 52 6.31 -21.13 1.87
C LYS A 52 5.77 -20.15 0.83
N LYS A 53 4.50 -20.32 0.47
CA LYS A 53 3.75 -19.31 -0.30
C LYS A 53 3.54 -18.10 0.60
N CYS A 54 3.98 -16.91 0.17
CA CYS A 54 3.97 -15.73 1.02
C CYS A 54 3.11 -14.62 0.42
N LEU A 55 2.15 -14.14 1.20
CA LEU A 55 1.47 -12.88 0.99
C LEU A 55 2.25 -11.81 1.75
N LEU A 56 2.75 -10.80 1.05
CA LEU A 56 3.49 -9.68 1.66
C LEU A 56 2.62 -8.42 1.62
N ALA A 57 2.44 -7.77 2.77
CA ALA A 57 1.79 -6.48 2.87
C ALA A 57 2.75 -5.46 3.51
N VAL A 58 3.04 -4.38 2.79
CA VAL A 58 4.00 -3.35 3.24
C VAL A 58 3.30 -2.01 3.40
N GLY A 59 3.50 -1.35 4.54
CA GLY A 59 3.02 0.01 4.75
C GLY A 59 2.92 0.40 6.23
N ARG A 60 2.77 1.70 6.50
CA ARG A 60 2.58 2.19 7.88
C ARG A 60 1.36 1.55 8.55
N LEU A 61 1.50 1.09 9.79
CA LEU A 61 0.44 0.49 10.57
C LEU A 61 -0.50 1.59 11.11
N ARG A 62 -1.53 1.90 10.33
CA ARG A 62 -2.55 2.93 10.58
C ARG A 62 -3.92 2.39 10.20
N LYS A 63 -5.00 2.77 10.90
CA LYS A 63 -6.39 2.34 10.60
C LYS A 63 -6.76 2.36 9.12
N ARG A 64 -6.42 3.44 8.41
CA ARG A 64 -6.73 3.60 6.98
C ARG A 64 -6.05 2.58 6.05
N LYS A 65 -4.99 1.91 6.52
CA LYS A 65 -4.34 0.81 5.79
C LYS A 65 -5.02 -0.54 6.02
N ASN A 66 -5.88 -0.63 7.03
CA ASN A 66 -6.83 -1.72 7.25
C ASN A 66 -6.18 -3.12 7.36
N PHE A 67 -5.05 -3.20 8.08
CA PHE A 67 -4.36 -4.46 8.32
C PHE A 67 -5.20 -5.46 9.15
N ASP A 68 -6.09 -4.99 10.03
CA ASP A 68 -6.98 -5.86 10.81
C ASP A 68 -7.92 -6.65 9.90
N PHE A 69 -8.48 -6.00 8.88
CA PHE A 69 -9.31 -6.68 7.89
C PHE A 69 -8.50 -7.73 7.14
N LEU A 70 -7.27 -7.39 6.74
CA LEU A 70 -6.37 -8.33 6.07
C LEU A 70 -6.09 -9.56 6.95
N ILE A 71 -5.81 -9.38 8.24
CA ILE A 71 -5.57 -10.49 9.19
C ILE A 71 -6.83 -11.36 9.35
N ARG A 72 -8.01 -10.74 9.50
CA ARG A 72 -9.29 -11.49 9.61
C ARG A 72 -9.60 -12.31 8.36
N VAL A 73 -9.33 -11.76 7.17
CA VAL A 73 -9.49 -12.50 5.91
C VAL A 73 -8.43 -13.60 5.81
N PHE A 74 -7.20 -13.32 6.21
CA PHE A 74 -6.11 -14.30 6.16
C PHE A 74 -6.40 -15.54 7.01
N LYS A 75 -7.04 -15.39 8.17
CA LYS A 75 -7.52 -16.53 8.97
C LYS A 75 -8.40 -17.50 8.17
N LYS A 76 -9.23 -17.00 7.26
CA LYS A 76 -10.05 -17.86 6.38
C LYS A 76 -9.23 -18.50 5.25
N ILE A 77 -8.20 -17.78 4.77
CA ILE A 77 -7.28 -18.29 3.75
C ILE A 77 -6.49 -19.47 4.29
N THR A 78 -6.06 -19.44 5.56
CA THR A 78 -5.31 -20.55 6.16
C THR A 78 -6.12 -21.84 6.27
N ASP A 79 -7.45 -21.75 6.33
CA ASP A 79 -8.32 -22.94 6.32
C ASP A 79 -8.30 -23.65 4.95
N MET A 80 -8.13 -22.90 3.86
CA MET A 80 -8.07 -23.41 2.49
C MET A 80 -6.64 -23.74 2.03
N PHE A 81 -5.67 -22.99 2.52
CA PHE A 81 -4.26 -23.05 2.11
C PHE A 81 -3.35 -22.98 3.36
N PRO A 82 -3.16 -24.11 4.06
CA PRO A 82 -2.42 -24.13 5.34
C PRO A 82 -0.91 -23.85 5.18
N ASP A 83 -0.38 -23.91 3.95
CA ASP A 83 1.01 -23.65 3.59
C ASP A 83 1.31 -22.16 3.31
N VAL A 84 0.28 -21.31 3.26
CA VAL A 84 0.43 -19.88 2.99
C VAL A 84 0.75 -19.12 4.27
N VAL A 85 1.67 -18.15 4.19
CA VAL A 85 2.00 -17.21 5.27
C VAL A 85 1.70 -15.78 4.87
N LEU A 86 1.24 -14.97 5.83
CA LEU A 86 1.13 -13.52 5.71
C LEU A 86 2.30 -12.86 6.44
N ARG A 87 3.06 -12.04 5.72
CA ARG A 87 4.10 -11.17 6.28
C ARG A 87 3.64 -9.72 6.17
N ILE A 88 3.55 -9.04 7.31
CA ILE A 88 3.24 -7.61 7.38
C ILE A 88 4.54 -6.88 7.75
N ALA A 89 4.97 -5.95 6.89
CA ALA A 89 6.16 -5.14 7.12
C ALA A 89 5.78 -3.65 7.23
N GLY A 90 6.06 -3.07 8.39
CA GLY A 90 5.81 -1.66 8.63
C GLY A 90 5.77 -1.32 10.11
N GLU A 91 5.78 -0.02 10.39
CA GLU A 91 5.70 0.55 11.73
C GLU A 91 4.54 1.55 11.77
N GLY A 92 4.03 1.82 12.96
CA GLY A 92 2.95 2.79 13.15
C GLY A 92 2.21 2.57 14.47
N PRO A 93 1.33 3.50 14.85
CA PRO A 93 0.64 3.46 16.14
C PRO A 93 -0.17 2.18 16.38
N GLU A 94 -0.74 1.58 15.34
CA GLU A 94 -1.54 0.35 15.49
C GLU A 94 -0.68 -0.88 15.82
N LYS A 95 0.65 -0.75 15.88
CA LYS A 95 1.54 -1.84 16.32
C LYS A 95 1.51 -2.03 17.84
N GLU A 96 1.29 -0.94 18.57
CA GLU A 96 1.29 -0.89 20.04
C GLU A 96 -0.13 -0.86 20.62
N ASP A 97 -1.14 -0.72 19.77
CA ASP A 97 -2.54 -0.92 20.15
C ASP A 97 -2.71 -2.41 20.51
N ASN A 98 -2.51 -2.72 21.79
CA ASN A 98 -2.71 -4.04 22.37
C ASN A 98 -4.14 -4.52 22.08
N ILE A 99 -4.27 -5.47 21.15
CA ILE A 99 -5.44 -6.36 21.04
C ILE A 99 -5.21 -7.57 21.94
#